data_AF-A0A7S0NLE3-F1
#
_entry.id   AF-A0A7S0NLE3-F1
#
_cell.length_a   1.000
_cell.length_b   1.000
_cell.length_c   1.000
_cell.angle_alpha   90.00
_cell.angle_beta   90.00
_cell.angle_gamma   90.00
#
_symmetry.space_group_name_H-M   'P 1'
#
loop_
_entity.id
_entity.type
_entity.pdbx_description
1 polymer ?
#
loop_
_entity_poly.entity_id
_entity_poly.type
_entity_poly.pdbx_seq_one_letter_code
_entity_poly.pdbx_strand_id
1 'polypeptide(L)'
;VNMRASTRERERLLGGDAPPGAGGGDKRWSPYEVAWTAGDPWRTWAVPALAALSIYLFLRGQTSAMWVARGGTDVAVSGRKPSSTVASVSYNLPDTVLELFRSREHLLGALVLVFSGIWPHVKLASALFGWIVPMNERTRARWLSWSAALASWSFFDVVVVILCSLSLRASVHEDIAGLASAGFTVVVRPLAGTYWFCAAVCLSSFASDLAVTHHASLAREHARGPDPGETTVEKRLCTEWNAAGTVYKKRPTVRFAVYAALGTCAALTACGAVSPWATARYRLPVFNDDVRLSDRRKWTVAIEDFAVRGDERRIVPIANDVDAATTKASVEAMVNLLDAAGELPEVPSIPDAS
;
A
#
# COMPACT_ATOMS: atom_id res chain seq x y z
N VAL A 1 -1.86 41.42 22.08
CA VAL A 1 -1.09 42.52 21.43
C VAL A 1 0.42 42.24 21.32
N ASN A 2 1.03 41.37 22.13
CA ASN A 2 2.48 41.05 22.07
C ASN A 2 2.96 40.07 20.97
N MET A 3 2.10 39.51 20.13
CA MET A 3 2.51 38.52 19.13
C MET A 3 3.00 39.13 17.79
N ARG A 4 2.64 40.40 17.50
CA ARG A 4 3.07 41.09 16.26
C ARG A 4 4.44 41.76 16.37
N ALA A 5 4.91 42.03 17.59
CA ALA A 5 6.24 42.59 17.82
C ALA A 5 7.35 41.58 17.49
N SER A 6 7.15 40.30 17.81
CA SER A 6 8.16 39.26 17.53
C SER A 6 8.31 38.94 16.05
N THR A 7 7.29 39.19 15.22
CA THR A 7 7.36 38.97 13.77
C THR A 7 8.19 40.06 13.09
N ARG A 8 8.00 41.34 13.46
CA ARG A 8 8.81 42.45 12.95
C ARG A 8 10.25 42.44 13.45
N GLU A 9 10.46 41.96 14.68
CA GLU A 9 11.80 41.80 15.24
C GLU A 9 12.51 40.58 14.62
N ARG A 10 11.76 39.51 14.30
CA ARG A 10 12.25 38.44 13.42
C ARG A 10 12.61 38.95 12.03
N GLU A 11 11.78 39.78 11.40
CA GLU A 11 12.06 40.33 10.06
C GLU A 11 13.26 41.30 10.07
N ARG A 12 13.42 42.12 11.12
CA ARG A 12 14.62 42.96 11.29
C ARG A 12 15.89 42.15 11.57
N LEU A 13 15.77 41.02 12.28
CA LEU A 13 16.90 40.11 12.55
C LEU A 13 17.19 39.13 11.40
N LEU A 14 16.24 38.94 10.46
CA LEU A 14 16.36 38.08 9.29
C LEU A 14 16.58 38.86 7.98
N GLY A 15 16.44 40.19 8.01
CA GLY A 15 16.46 41.06 6.83
C GLY A 15 17.09 42.42 7.06
N GLY A 16 17.93 42.59 8.10
CA GLY A 16 18.79 43.76 8.21
C GLY A 16 19.92 43.65 7.20
N ASP A 17 19.78 44.40 6.10
CA ASP A 17 20.79 44.76 5.10
C ASP A 17 22.18 44.17 5.37
N ALA A 18 22.38 42.93 4.93
CA ALA A 18 23.74 42.43 4.73
C ALA A 18 24.41 43.45 3.79
N PRO A 19 25.59 43.98 4.14
CA PRO A 19 26.21 45.05 3.37
C PRO A 19 26.27 44.63 1.90
N PRO A 20 25.91 45.51 0.94
CA PRO A 20 25.76 45.19 -0.49
C PRO A 20 27.06 44.73 -1.22
N GLY A 21 28.08 44.31 -0.47
CA GLY A 21 29.32 43.70 -0.96
C GLY A 21 29.76 42.43 -0.20
N ALA A 22 28.99 41.92 0.78
CA ALA A 22 29.18 40.57 1.31
C ALA A 22 28.61 39.54 0.31
N GLY A 23 29.23 39.50 -0.87
CA GLY A 23 28.93 38.63 -2.00
C GLY A 23 29.28 37.17 -1.74
N GLY A 24 28.86 36.62 -0.59
CA GLY A 24 28.69 35.20 -0.39
C GLY A 24 27.50 34.74 -1.23
N GLY A 25 27.62 34.83 -2.55
CA GLY A 25 26.63 34.29 -3.46
C GLY A 25 26.45 32.83 -3.09
N ASP A 26 25.22 32.43 -2.74
CA ASP A 26 24.83 31.08 -2.37
C ASP A 26 25.55 30.09 -3.29
N LYS A 27 26.71 29.57 -2.87
CA LYS A 27 27.51 28.71 -3.71
C LYS A 27 26.69 27.45 -3.90
N ARG A 28 26.23 27.25 -5.12
CA ARG A 28 25.55 26.02 -5.50
C ARG A 28 26.62 24.92 -5.46
N TRP A 29 26.38 23.93 -4.62
CA TRP A 29 27.21 22.73 -4.52
C TRP A 29 26.31 21.51 -4.72
N SER A 30 26.81 20.30 -4.91
CA SER A 30 25.99 19.08 -4.81
C SER A 30 26.59 18.09 -3.80
N PRO A 31 25.77 17.34 -3.04
CA PRO A 31 26.27 16.31 -2.13
C PRO A 31 27.14 15.29 -2.83
N TYR A 32 26.80 14.98 -4.08
CA TYR A 32 27.61 14.14 -4.94
C TYR A 32 29.02 14.71 -5.16
N GLU A 33 29.15 15.98 -5.59
CA GLU A 33 30.46 16.60 -5.81
C GLU A 33 31.29 16.69 -4.54
N VAL A 34 30.68 17.05 -3.41
CA VAL A 34 31.39 17.16 -2.12
C VAL A 34 31.85 15.79 -1.64
N ALA A 35 31.02 14.75 -1.75
CA ALA A 35 31.43 13.39 -1.39
C ALA A 35 32.52 12.83 -2.33
N TRP A 36 32.42 13.11 -3.62
CA TRP A 36 33.38 12.68 -4.63
C TRP A 36 34.75 13.34 -4.42
N THR A 37 34.77 14.66 -4.22
CA THR A 37 36.00 15.42 -3.96
C THR A 37 36.65 15.05 -2.62
N ALA A 38 35.85 14.65 -1.62
CA ALA A 38 36.33 14.12 -0.35
C ALA A 38 36.91 12.70 -0.47
N GLY A 39 36.76 12.01 -1.62
CA GLY A 39 37.19 10.63 -1.80
C GLY A 39 36.37 9.63 -0.99
N ASP A 40 35.09 9.92 -0.69
CA ASP A 40 34.16 9.03 -0.01
C ASP A 40 33.21 8.36 -1.04
N PRO A 41 33.60 7.24 -1.66
CA PRO A 41 32.79 6.57 -2.68
C PRO A 41 31.48 6.02 -2.10
N TRP A 42 31.46 5.67 -0.81
CA TRP A 42 30.25 5.16 -0.16
C TRP A 42 29.16 6.23 -0.15
N ARG A 43 29.46 7.43 0.37
CA ARG A 43 28.48 8.53 0.37
C ARG A 43 28.11 8.96 -1.04
N THR A 44 29.07 8.95 -1.96
CA THR A 44 28.85 9.35 -3.35
C THR A 44 27.82 8.45 -4.04
N TRP A 45 27.96 7.13 -3.91
CA TRP A 45 27.20 6.16 -4.70
C TRP A 45 26.04 5.50 -3.95
N ALA A 46 26.00 5.54 -2.61
CA ALA A 46 24.93 4.87 -1.85
C ALA A 46 23.53 5.37 -2.22
N VAL A 47 23.30 6.69 -2.25
CA VAL A 47 21.99 7.26 -2.59
C VAL A 47 21.59 6.94 -4.04
N PRO A 48 22.43 7.21 -5.06
CA PRO A 48 22.08 6.87 -6.44
C PRO A 48 21.87 5.38 -6.67
N ALA A 49 22.72 4.52 -6.10
CA ALA A 49 22.61 3.07 -6.27
C ALA A 49 21.35 2.51 -5.61
N LEU A 50 21.02 2.95 -4.40
CA LEU A 50 19.79 2.55 -3.72
C LEU A 50 18.54 3.04 -4.47
N ALA A 51 18.55 4.27 -4.96
CA ALA A 51 17.44 4.80 -5.75
C ALA A 51 17.27 4.04 -7.08
N ALA A 52 18.36 3.75 -7.79
CA ALA A 52 18.32 2.95 -9.02
C ALA A 52 17.81 1.53 -8.76
N LEU A 53 18.25 0.88 -7.68
CA LEU A 53 17.76 -0.42 -7.25
C LEU A 53 16.27 -0.37 -6.90
N SER A 54 15.81 0.68 -6.20
CA SER A 54 14.38 0.88 -5.91
C SER A 54 13.56 1.05 -7.19
N ILE A 55 14.03 1.84 -8.17
CA ILE A 55 13.36 2.00 -9.47
C ILE A 55 13.25 0.64 -10.17
N TYR A 56 14.34 -0.13 -10.22
CA TYR A 56 14.33 -1.47 -10.79
C TYR A 56 13.31 -2.39 -10.10
N LEU A 57 13.28 -2.40 -8.76
CA LEU A 57 12.34 -3.21 -7.99
C LEU A 57 10.88 -2.76 -8.20
N PHE A 58 10.62 -1.45 -8.32
CA PHE A 58 9.28 -0.94 -8.66
C PHE A 58 8.85 -1.42 -10.04
N LEU A 59 9.69 -1.23 -11.06
CA LEU A 59 9.39 -1.71 -12.42
C LEU A 59 9.16 -3.22 -12.44
N ARG A 60 9.99 -3.99 -11.72
CA ARG A 60 9.83 -5.43 -11.63
C ARG A 60 8.56 -5.82 -10.89
N GLY A 61 8.22 -5.16 -9.79
CA GLY A 61 7.00 -5.40 -9.02
C GLY A 61 5.74 -5.07 -9.81
N GLN A 62 5.73 -3.92 -10.50
CA GLN A 62 4.61 -3.43 -11.31
C GLN A 62 4.33 -4.30 -12.54
N THR A 63 5.38 -4.83 -13.20
CA THR A 63 5.26 -5.67 -14.40
C THR A 63 5.05 -7.16 -14.10
N SER A 64 5.40 -7.61 -12.89
CA SER A 64 5.19 -8.99 -12.48
C SER A 64 3.74 -9.21 -12.05
N ALA A 65 3.25 -10.45 -12.14
CA ALA A 65 1.96 -10.83 -11.55
C ALA A 65 1.98 -10.52 -10.05
N MET A 66 1.10 -9.63 -9.62
CA MET A 66 1.02 -9.15 -8.24
C MET A 66 0.01 -9.97 -7.44
N TRP A 67 -1.09 -10.38 -8.04
CA TRP A 67 -2.07 -11.25 -7.42
C TRP A 67 -2.72 -12.21 -8.41
N VAL A 68 -3.26 -13.30 -7.87
CA VAL A 68 -4.14 -14.21 -8.59
C VAL A 68 -5.51 -14.20 -7.92
N ALA A 69 -6.54 -13.87 -8.69
CA ALA A 69 -7.92 -14.07 -8.30
C ALA A 69 -8.32 -15.49 -8.67
N ARG A 70 -8.69 -16.30 -7.67
CA ARG A 70 -9.25 -17.63 -7.88
C ARG A 70 -10.73 -17.58 -7.55
N GLY A 71 -11.56 -17.68 -8.58
CA GLY A 71 -13.00 -17.80 -8.47
C GLY A 71 -13.40 -19.27 -8.58
N GLY A 72 -14.26 -19.73 -7.69
CA GLY A 72 -14.89 -21.03 -7.79
C GLY A 72 -16.39 -20.92 -7.62
N THR A 73 -17.14 -21.68 -8.44
CA THR A 73 -18.56 -21.95 -8.20
C THR A 73 -18.67 -23.35 -7.64
N ASP A 74 -19.12 -23.46 -6.39
CA ASP A 74 -19.51 -24.73 -5.81
C ASP A 74 -21.02 -24.84 -5.92
N VAL A 75 -21.49 -25.79 -6.73
CA VAL A 75 -22.92 -26.07 -6.91
C VAL A 75 -23.22 -27.42 -6.28
N ALA A 76 -23.99 -27.41 -5.20
CA ALA A 76 -24.49 -28.60 -4.55
C ALA A 76 -25.98 -28.76 -4.87
N VAL A 77 -26.31 -29.79 -5.66
CA VAL A 77 -27.70 -30.18 -5.95
C VAL A 77 -28.01 -31.46 -5.18
N SER A 78 -29.15 -31.47 -4.48
CA SER A 78 -29.58 -32.65 -3.72
C SER A 78 -29.58 -33.92 -4.58
N GLY A 79 -28.87 -34.95 -4.15
CA GLY A 79 -28.76 -36.22 -4.86
C GLY A 79 -27.71 -36.29 -5.97
N ARG A 80 -26.93 -35.22 -6.25
CA ARG A 80 -25.78 -35.25 -7.17
C ARG A 80 -24.47 -34.98 -6.44
N LYS A 81 -23.37 -35.49 -7.00
CA LYS A 81 -22.02 -35.13 -6.52
C LYS A 81 -21.77 -33.64 -6.80
N PRO A 82 -21.22 -32.88 -5.85
CA PRO A 82 -20.90 -31.48 -6.07
C PRO A 82 -19.90 -31.35 -7.22
N SER A 83 -20.17 -30.43 -8.16
CA SER A 83 -19.23 -30.05 -9.20
C SER A 83 -18.59 -28.71 -8.82
N SER A 84 -17.26 -28.67 -8.81
CA SER A 84 -16.52 -27.43 -8.59
C SER A 84 -15.77 -27.05 -9.87
N THR A 85 -16.05 -25.85 -10.36
CA THR A 85 -15.29 -25.24 -11.45
C THR A 85 -14.40 -24.17 -10.84
N VAL A 86 -13.08 -24.29 -11.05
CA VAL A 86 -12.11 -23.33 -10.51
C VAL A 86 -11.47 -22.58 -11.66
N ALA A 87 -11.72 -21.27 -11.73
CA ALA A 87 -11.05 -20.36 -12.65
C ALA A 87 -10.00 -19.54 -11.88
N SER A 88 -8.85 -19.30 -12.50
CA SER A 88 -7.82 -18.43 -11.92
C SER A 88 -7.27 -17.46 -12.94
N VAL A 89 -7.26 -16.18 -12.60
CA VAL A 89 -6.70 -15.11 -13.44
C VAL A 89 -5.67 -14.33 -12.63
N SER A 90 -4.47 -14.17 -13.20
CA SER A 90 -3.39 -13.39 -12.60
C SER A 90 -3.38 -11.98 -13.17
N TYR A 91 -3.16 -10.99 -12.29
CA TYR A 91 -3.10 -9.58 -12.67
C TYR A 91 -1.77 -8.96 -12.23
N ASN A 92 -1.19 -8.14 -13.10
CA ASN A 92 -0.14 -7.18 -12.75
C ASN A 92 -0.77 -5.79 -12.52
N LEU A 93 0.04 -4.78 -12.18
CA LEU A 93 -0.49 -3.44 -11.90
C LEU A 93 -1.12 -2.77 -13.14
N PRO A 94 -0.47 -2.72 -14.33
CA PRO A 94 -1.08 -2.15 -15.53
C PRO A 94 -2.40 -2.82 -15.93
N ASP A 95 -2.46 -4.15 -15.90
CA ASP A 95 -3.66 -4.92 -16.25
C ASP A 95 -4.81 -4.60 -15.30
N THR A 96 -4.52 -4.45 -14.01
CA THR A 96 -5.52 -4.04 -13.01
C THR A 96 -6.04 -2.64 -13.30
N VAL A 97 -5.16 -1.69 -13.60
CA VAL A 97 -5.58 -0.33 -13.95
C VAL A 97 -6.48 -0.38 -15.19
N LEU A 98 -6.07 -1.06 -16.25
CA LEU A 98 -6.86 -1.20 -17.48
C LEU A 98 -8.22 -1.86 -17.22
N GLU A 99 -8.27 -2.88 -16.35
CA GLU A 99 -9.51 -3.56 -16.01
C GLU A 99 -10.46 -2.69 -15.20
N LEU A 100 -9.94 -1.89 -14.25
CA LEU A 100 -10.72 -0.89 -13.52
C LEU A 100 -11.30 0.18 -14.47
N PHE A 101 -10.52 0.63 -15.45
CA PHE A 101 -11.00 1.57 -16.46
C PHE A 101 -12.07 0.94 -17.37
N ARG A 102 -11.93 -0.34 -17.75
CA ARG A 102 -12.94 -1.07 -18.53
C ARG A 102 -14.23 -1.30 -17.75
N SER A 103 -14.11 -1.54 -16.44
CA SER A 103 -15.24 -1.72 -15.51
C SER A 103 -15.95 -0.40 -15.16
N ARG A 104 -15.55 0.73 -15.77
CA ARG A 104 -16.04 2.09 -15.48
C ARG A 104 -15.71 2.62 -14.08
N GLU A 105 -14.81 1.96 -13.37
CA GLU A 105 -14.30 2.37 -12.04
C GLU A 105 -13.14 3.37 -12.19
N HIS A 106 -13.37 4.46 -12.93
CA HIS A 106 -12.32 5.40 -13.33
C HIS A 106 -11.60 6.06 -12.16
N LEU A 107 -12.31 6.38 -11.08
CA LEU A 107 -11.72 7.01 -9.89
C LEU A 107 -10.72 6.06 -9.22
N LEU A 108 -11.09 4.80 -9.03
CA LEU A 108 -10.23 3.80 -8.41
C LEU A 108 -9.04 3.48 -9.32
N GLY A 109 -9.28 3.30 -10.63
CA GLY A 109 -8.22 3.08 -11.62
C GLY A 109 -7.21 4.23 -11.66
N ALA A 110 -7.68 5.49 -11.64
CA ALA A 110 -6.81 6.67 -11.59
C ALA A 110 -6.02 6.75 -10.28
N LEU A 111 -6.64 6.42 -9.15
CA LEU A 111 -5.99 6.42 -7.83
C LEU A 111 -4.86 5.39 -7.78
N VAL A 112 -5.11 4.15 -8.23
CA VAL A 112 -4.08 3.10 -8.32
C VAL A 112 -2.97 3.50 -9.30
N LEU A 113 -3.31 4.07 -10.47
CA LEU A 113 -2.32 4.51 -11.45
C LEU A 113 -1.40 5.61 -10.90
N VAL A 114 -1.98 6.62 -10.25
CA VAL A 114 -1.22 7.75 -9.72
C VAL A 114 -0.39 7.33 -8.52
N PHE A 115 -0.99 6.68 -7.51
CA PHE A 115 -0.30 6.37 -6.26
C PHE A 115 0.64 5.16 -6.38
N SER A 116 0.28 4.12 -7.13
CA SER A 116 1.08 2.89 -7.26
C SER A 116 1.93 2.82 -8.51
N GLY A 117 1.54 3.56 -9.56
CA GLY A 117 2.26 3.62 -10.82
C GLY A 117 3.25 4.77 -10.86
N ILE A 118 2.75 6.00 -10.92
CA ILE A 118 3.54 7.22 -11.22
C ILE A 118 4.31 7.74 -10.00
N TRP A 119 3.63 7.82 -8.85
CA TRP A 119 4.16 8.47 -7.65
C TRP A 119 5.48 7.89 -7.12
N PRO A 120 5.69 6.56 -7.06
CA PRO A 120 6.94 5.99 -6.57
C PRO A 120 8.15 6.43 -7.41
N HIS A 121 7.97 6.58 -8.71
CA HIS A 121 9.02 7.02 -9.64
C HIS A 121 9.30 8.52 -9.50
N VAL A 122 8.26 9.36 -9.41
CA VAL A 122 8.41 10.81 -9.20
C VAL A 122 9.13 11.11 -7.88
N LYS A 123 8.79 10.36 -6.82
CA LYS A 123 9.46 10.45 -5.52
C LYS A 123 10.95 10.10 -5.61
N LEU A 124 11.30 8.98 -6.25
CA LEU A 124 12.71 8.58 -6.37
C LEU A 124 13.51 9.55 -7.25
N ALA A 125 12.90 10.03 -8.33
CA ALA A 125 13.50 11.05 -9.20
C ALA A 125 13.75 12.36 -8.43
N SER A 126 12.84 12.77 -7.54
CA SER A 126 13.03 14.00 -6.75
C SER A 126 14.15 13.88 -5.71
N ALA A 127 14.31 12.71 -5.08
CA ALA A 127 15.42 12.43 -4.18
C ALA A 127 16.77 12.43 -4.93
N LEU A 128 16.84 11.77 -6.08
CA LEU A 128 18.02 11.76 -6.97
C LEU A 128 18.37 13.16 -7.47
N PHE A 129 17.36 13.93 -7.89
CA PHE A 129 17.53 15.30 -8.34
C PHE A 129 18.13 16.19 -7.25
N GLY A 130 17.60 16.11 -6.01
CA GLY A 130 18.16 16.83 -4.87
C GLY A 130 19.58 16.40 -4.49
N TRP A 131 19.98 15.18 -4.84
CA TRP A 131 21.32 14.64 -4.56
C TRP A 131 22.38 15.04 -5.60
N ILE A 132 22.00 15.06 -6.88
CA ILE A 132 22.95 15.28 -7.99
C ILE A 132 23.01 16.75 -8.38
N VAL A 133 21.87 17.46 -8.40
CA VAL A 133 21.82 18.81 -8.96
C VAL A 133 22.36 19.83 -7.97
N PRO A 134 23.27 20.72 -8.42
CA PRO A 134 23.81 21.75 -7.56
C PRO A 134 22.75 22.82 -7.26
N MET A 135 22.50 23.06 -5.99
CA MET A 135 21.47 23.95 -5.46
C MET A 135 21.99 24.74 -4.26
N ASN A 136 21.26 25.79 -3.89
CA ASN A 136 21.50 26.51 -2.65
C ASN A 136 21.13 25.59 -1.46
N GLU A 137 21.90 25.65 -0.38
CA GLU A 137 21.77 24.75 0.76
C GLU A 137 20.37 24.76 1.37
N ARG A 138 19.77 25.94 1.53
CA ARG A 138 18.42 26.10 2.08
C ARG A 138 17.37 25.40 1.20
N THR A 139 17.51 25.53 -0.12
CA THR A 139 16.58 24.93 -1.09
C THR A 139 16.73 23.42 -1.09
N ARG A 140 17.96 22.89 -1.05
CA ARG A 140 18.20 21.45 -0.99
C ARG A 140 17.70 20.84 0.30
N ALA A 141 18.02 21.43 1.45
CA ALA A 141 17.58 20.92 2.75
C ALA A 141 16.04 20.85 2.81
N ARG A 142 15.36 21.88 2.30
CA ARG A 142 13.90 21.88 2.16
C ARG A 142 13.45 20.78 1.21
N TRP A 143 14.02 20.68 0.01
CA TRP A 143 13.65 19.67 -1.00
C TRP A 143 13.81 18.23 -0.49
N LEU A 144 14.95 17.90 0.10
CA LEU A 144 15.22 16.58 0.67
C LEU A 144 14.31 16.29 1.87
N SER A 145 14.00 17.29 2.71
CA SER A 145 13.03 17.11 3.80
C SER A 145 11.62 16.82 3.29
N TRP A 146 11.18 17.49 2.22
CA TRP A 146 9.92 17.21 1.57
C TRP A 146 9.94 15.83 0.94
N SER A 147 11.00 15.46 0.23
CA SER A 147 11.18 14.13 -0.34
C SER A 147 11.10 13.03 0.72
N ALA A 148 11.71 13.22 1.90
CA ALA A 148 11.63 12.27 3.01
C ALA A 148 10.24 12.22 3.66
N ALA A 149 9.56 13.36 3.77
CA ALA A 149 8.17 13.41 4.21
C ALA A 149 7.27 12.63 3.23
N LEU A 150 7.35 12.91 1.93
CA LEU A 150 6.65 12.18 0.88
C LEU A 150 7.01 10.68 0.88
N ALA A 151 8.23 10.33 1.29
CA ALA A 151 8.65 8.95 1.44
C ALA A 151 7.92 8.20 2.55
N SER A 152 7.60 8.87 3.66
CA SER A 152 6.78 8.28 4.71
C SER A 152 5.33 8.04 4.22
N TRP A 153 4.84 8.89 3.33
CA TRP A 153 3.49 8.78 2.75
C TRP A 153 3.38 7.67 1.70
N SER A 154 4.48 7.20 1.11
CA SER A 154 4.43 6.09 0.15
C SER A 154 4.05 4.75 0.78
N PHE A 155 3.96 4.62 2.11
CA PHE A 155 3.33 3.44 2.72
C PHE A 155 1.82 3.37 2.45
N PHE A 156 1.17 4.51 2.21
CA PHE A 156 -0.24 4.57 1.85
C PHE A 156 -0.52 3.80 0.56
N ASP A 157 0.42 3.83 -0.38
CA ASP A 157 0.35 3.10 -1.64
C ASP A 157 0.24 1.58 -1.44
N VAL A 158 1.07 1.01 -0.57
CA VAL A 158 0.99 -0.42 -0.19
C VAL A 158 -0.36 -0.73 0.47
N VAL A 159 -0.86 0.17 1.32
CA VAL A 159 -2.17 0.01 1.95
C VAL A 159 -3.27 0.00 0.89
N VAL A 160 -3.23 0.89 -0.10
CA VAL A 160 -4.21 0.90 -1.20
C VAL A 160 -4.18 -0.40 -2.00
N VAL A 161 -3.00 -0.92 -2.35
CA VAL A 161 -2.88 -2.20 -3.08
C VAL A 161 -3.45 -3.37 -2.26
N ILE A 162 -3.20 -3.39 -0.95
CA ILE A 162 -3.76 -4.40 -0.04
C ILE A 162 -5.29 -4.24 0.06
N LEU A 163 -5.80 -3.02 0.22
CA LEU A 163 -7.23 -2.76 0.29
C LEU A 163 -7.94 -3.13 -1.02
N CYS A 164 -7.33 -2.86 -2.18
CA CYS A 164 -7.85 -3.32 -3.46
C CYS A 164 -7.93 -4.86 -3.49
N SER A 165 -6.87 -5.54 -3.07
CA SER A 165 -6.85 -7.01 -2.98
C SER A 165 -7.91 -7.57 -2.02
N LEU A 166 -8.18 -6.87 -0.91
CA LEU A 166 -9.22 -7.24 0.06
C LEU A 166 -10.62 -6.95 -0.48
N SER A 167 -10.82 -5.84 -1.18
CA SER A 167 -12.12 -5.49 -1.76
C SER A 167 -12.56 -6.46 -2.86
N LEU A 168 -11.60 -7.05 -3.58
CA LEU A 168 -11.84 -8.09 -4.58
C LEU A 168 -12.15 -9.47 -3.97
N ARG A 169 -12.06 -9.61 -2.64
CA ARG A 169 -12.46 -10.83 -1.94
C ARG A 169 -13.96 -10.80 -1.68
N ALA A 170 -14.73 -11.18 -2.69
CA ALA A 170 -16.18 -11.37 -2.58
C ALA A 170 -16.51 -12.85 -2.39
N SER A 171 -17.41 -13.16 -1.45
CA SER A 171 -18.05 -14.47 -1.35
C SER A 171 -19.55 -14.27 -1.27
N VAL A 172 -20.28 -14.76 -2.25
CA VAL A 172 -21.74 -14.73 -2.30
C VAL A 172 -22.21 -16.17 -2.13
N HIS A 173 -23.01 -16.43 -1.10
CA HIS A 173 -23.64 -17.74 -0.88
C HIS A 173 -25.14 -17.53 -0.96
N GLU A 174 -25.77 -18.18 -1.93
CA GLU A 174 -27.22 -18.14 -2.12
C GLU A 174 -27.79 -19.55 -1.92
N ASP A 175 -28.70 -19.68 -0.96
CA ASP A 175 -29.45 -20.92 -0.72
C ASP A 175 -30.82 -20.82 -1.40
N ILE A 176 -31.01 -21.59 -2.47
CA ILE A 176 -32.27 -21.62 -3.21
C ILE A 176 -33.20 -22.64 -2.57
N ALA A 177 -34.06 -22.15 -1.66
CA ALA A 177 -35.19 -22.88 -1.08
C ALA A 177 -34.85 -24.29 -0.49
N GLY A 178 -33.61 -24.50 -0.05
CA GLY A 178 -33.12 -25.78 0.49
C GLY A 178 -33.00 -26.91 -0.54
N LEU A 179 -33.12 -26.61 -1.84
CA LEU A 179 -33.01 -27.57 -2.95
C LEU A 179 -31.62 -27.55 -3.59
N ALA A 180 -30.99 -26.37 -3.66
CA ALA A 180 -29.64 -26.18 -4.14
C ALA A 180 -28.94 -25.06 -3.36
N SER A 181 -27.65 -25.24 -3.08
CA SER A 181 -26.78 -24.20 -2.53
C SER A 181 -25.75 -23.86 -3.60
N ALA A 182 -25.67 -22.58 -3.96
CA ALA A 182 -24.69 -22.05 -4.90
C ALA A 182 -23.79 -21.07 -4.16
N GLY A 183 -22.52 -21.45 -3.98
CA GLY A 183 -21.48 -20.60 -3.43
C GLY A 183 -20.59 -20.08 -4.54
N PHE A 184 -20.49 -18.76 -4.68
CA PHE A 184 -19.44 -18.12 -5.47
C PHE A 184 -18.42 -17.49 -4.54
N THR A 185 -17.20 -18.03 -4.53
CA THR A 185 -16.12 -17.50 -3.70
C THR A 185 -14.95 -17.06 -4.57
N VAL A 186 -14.55 -15.80 -4.42
CA VAL A 186 -13.32 -15.24 -5.01
C VAL A 186 -12.28 -15.07 -3.91
N VAL A 187 -11.17 -15.81 -4.05
CA VAL A 187 -10.00 -15.67 -3.17
C VAL A 187 -8.87 -15.03 -3.94
N VAL A 188 -8.44 -13.86 -3.48
CA VAL A 188 -7.24 -13.18 -3.99
C VAL A 188 -6.02 -13.62 -3.20
N ARG A 189 -4.97 -14.05 -3.89
CA ARG A 189 -3.68 -14.40 -3.26
C ARG A 189 -2.55 -13.51 -3.77
N PRO A 190 -1.72 -12.93 -2.90
CA PRO A 190 -0.55 -12.19 -3.33
C PRO A 190 0.46 -13.13 -3.99
N LEU A 191 1.10 -12.63 -5.05
CA LEU A 191 2.17 -13.28 -5.79
C LEU A 191 3.48 -12.50 -5.60
N ALA A 192 4.56 -13.00 -6.22
CA ALA A 192 5.89 -12.41 -6.14
C ALA A 192 5.93 -10.90 -6.43
N GLY A 193 5.13 -10.41 -7.40
CA GLY A 193 5.09 -8.98 -7.75
C GLY A 193 4.73 -8.07 -6.59
N THR A 194 3.80 -8.49 -5.72
CA THR A 194 3.41 -7.73 -4.52
C THR A 194 4.57 -7.63 -3.54
N TYR A 195 5.34 -8.70 -3.34
CA TYR A 195 6.49 -8.67 -2.44
C TYR A 195 7.63 -7.79 -2.98
N TRP A 196 7.91 -7.85 -4.29
CA TRP A 196 8.88 -6.97 -4.93
C TRP A 196 8.49 -5.50 -4.80
N PHE A 197 7.20 -5.20 -4.95
CA PHE A 197 6.67 -3.86 -4.77
C PHE A 197 6.82 -3.36 -3.33
N CYS A 198 6.46 -4.17 -2.33
CA CYS A 198 6.65 -3.82 -0.92
C CYS A 198 8.14 -3.60 -0.57
N ALA A 199 9.02 -4.46 -1.10
CA ALA A 199 10.46 -4.30 -0.92
C ALA A 199 10.98 -3.00 -1.54
N ALA A 200 10.47 -2.63 -2.73
CA ALA A 200 10.78 -1.37 -3.39
C ALA A 200 10.35 -0.16 -2.54
N VAL A 201 9.15 -0.19 -1.95
CA VAL A 201 8.65 0.87 -1.06
C VAL A 201 9.56 1.02 0.17
N CYS A 202 9.87 -0.07 0.87
CA CYS A 202 10.79 -0.06 2.02
C CYS A 202 12.16 0.49 1.65
N LEU A 203 12.75 0.00 0.55
CA LEU A 203 14.06 0.44 0.08
C LEU A 203 14.07 1.91 -0.33
N SER A 204 13.01 2.39 -0.98
CA SER A 204 12.88 3.80 -1.38
C SER A 204 12.80 4.76 -0.18
N SER A 205 12.14 4.32 0.89
CA SER A 205 12.07 5.07 2.15
C SER A 205 13.41 5.11 2.86
N PHE A 206 14.13 3.98 2.87
CA PHE A 206 15.49 3.92 3.37
C PHE A 206 16.45 4.83 2.59
N ALA A 207 16.39 4.80 1.25
CA ALA A 207 17.20 5.66 0.39
C ALA A 207 16.95 7.16 0.66
N SER A 208 15.69 7.54 0.90
CA SER A 208 15.31 8.93 1.20
C SER A 208 15.86 9.41 2.55
N ASP A 209 15.78 8.58 3.59
CA ASP A 209 16.34 8.91 4.92
C ASP A 209 17.87 9.00 4.90
N LEU A 210 18.51 8.07 4.17
CA LEU A 210 19.95 8.05 3.96
C LEU A 210 20.43 9.30 3.20
N ALA A 211 19.67 9.76 2.21
CA ALA A 211 19.94 11.01 1.49
C ALA A 211 19.88 12.23 2.42
N VAL A 212 18.84 12.37 3.25
CA VAL A 212 18.74 13.48 4.22
C VAL A 212 19.87 13.43 5.24
N THR A 213 20.21 12.24 5.74
CA THR A 213 21.23 12.07 6.78
C THR A 213 22.63 12.38 6.25
N HIS A 214 23.00 11.85 5.09
CA HIS A 214 24.30 12.16 4.49
C HIS A 214 24.39 13.61 4.04
N HIS A 215 23.32 14.17 3.48
CA HIS A 215 23.26 15.60 3.18
C HIS A 215 23.57 16.45 4.41
N ALA A 216 22.89 16.18 5.53
CA ALA A 216 23.10 16.92 6.77
C ALA A 216 24.52 16.74 7.35
N SER A 217 25.19 15.61 7.10
CA SER A 217 26.59 15.41 7.47
C SER A 217 27.53 16.22 6.59
N LEU A 218 27.36 16.12 5.27
CA LEU A 218 28.20 16.82 4.29
C LEU A 218 28.04 18.34 4.40
N ALA A 219 26.83 18.83 4.67
CA ALA A 219 26.58 20.25 4.91
C ALA A 219 27.37 20.78 6.12
N ARG A 220 27.51 19.99 7.19
CA ARG A 220 28.32 20.36 8.37
C ARG A 220 29.81 20.32 8.10
N GLU A 221 30.26 19.40 7.26
CA GLU A 221 31.67 19.30 6.85
C GLU A 221 32.03 20.47 5.93
N HIS A 222 31.15 20.82 4.98
CA HIS A 222 31.30 21.96 4.07
C HIS A 222 31.31 23.29 4.83
N ALA A 223 30.42 23.44 5.81
CA ALA A 223 30.36 24.55 6.76
C ALA A 223 31.68 24.76 7.55
N ARG A 224 32.31 23.67 7.99
CA ARG A 224 33.58 23.71 8.75
C ARG A 224 34.81 24.02 7.90
N GLY A 225 34.63 24.44 6.65
CA GLY A 225 35.71 24.91 5.79
C GLY A 225 36.59 25.97 6.49
N PRO A 226 37.83 26.16 6.03
CA PRO A 226 38.89 26.89 6.75
C PRO A 226 38.67 28.42 6.85
N ASP A 227 37.46 28.95 6.66
CA ASP A 227 37.17 30.37 6.80
C ASP A 227 36.67 30.70 8.23
N PRO A 228 37.52 31.23 9.13
CA PRO A 228 37.17 31.49 10.53
C PRO A 228 36.20 32.68 10.73
N GLY A 229 35.72 33.31 9.66
CA GLY A 229 34.95 34.57 9.73
C GLY A 229 33.43 34.45 9.84
N GLU A 230 32.81 33.32 9.47
CA GLU A 230 31.36 33.25 9.22
C GLU A 230 30.55 32.51 10.32
N THR A 231 31.08 32.49 11.54
CA THR A 231 30.61 31.62 12.64
C THR A 231 29.26 32.00 13.29
N THR A 232 28.67 33.17 12.98
CA THR A 232 27.45 33.66 13.67
C THR A 232 26.15 33.26 12.98
N VAL A 233 26.10 33.26 11.65
CA VAL A 233 24.92 32.85 10.86
C VAL A 233 24.75 31.32 10.92
N GLU A 234 25.88 30.61 10.92
CA GLU A 234 25.95 29.16 10.92
C GLU A 234 25.49 28.54 12.24
N LYS A 235 25.83 29.17 13.38
CA LYS A 235 25.29 28.80 14.70
C LYS A 235 23.75 28.90 14.75
N ARG A 236 23.14 29.85 14.02
CA ARG A 236 21.66 30.01 13.98
C ARG A 236 20.97 28.95 13.12
N LEU A 237 21.45 28.67 11.91
CA LEU A 237 20.88 27.62 11.07
C LEU A 237 21.03 26.23 11.71
N CYS A 238 22.17 25.96 12.35
CA CYS A 238 22.36 24.73 13.13
C CYS A 238 21.45 24.68 14.37
N THR A 239 21.16 25.81 15.04
CA THR A 239 20.23 25.79 16.19
C THR A 239 18.78 25.66 15.75
N GLU A 240 18.35 26.25 14.63
CA GLU A 240 16.99 26.07 14.11
C GLU A 240 16.76 24.66 13.54
N TRP A 241 17.73 24.10 12.81
CA TRP A 241 17.65 22.70 12.38
C TRP A 241 17.72 21.73 13.56
N ASN A 242 18.54 22.02 14.57
CA ASN A 242 18.50 21.26 15.81
C ASN A 242 17.20 21.50 16.58
N ALA A 243 16.52 22.65 16.49
CA ALA A 243 15.22 22.89 17.11
C ALA A 243 14.12 22.04 16.42
N ALA A 244 14.09 22.03 15.08
CA ALA A 244 13.20 21.17 14.31
C ALA A 244 13.51 19.67 14.53
N GLY A 245 14.79 19.31 14.62
CA GLY A 245 15.25 17.95 14.89
C GLY A 245 15.13 17.53 16.36
N THR A 246 15.14 18.45 17.34
CA THR A 246 15.03 18.13 18.78
C THR A 246 13.60 17.83 19.21
N VAL A 247 12.60 18.23 18.43
CA VAL A 247 11.24 17.67 18.56
C VAL A 247 11.27 16.14 18.38
N TYR A 248 12.12 15.62 17.50
CA TYR A 248 12.35 14.17 17.34
C TYR A 248 13.47 13.60 18.23
N LYS A 249 14.48 14.39 18.60
CA LYS A 249 15.67 13.93 19.37
C LYS A 249 15.37 13.67 20.85
N LYS A 250 14.32 14.29 21.43
CA LYS A 250 13.96 14.11 22.85
C LYS A 250 13.07 12.90 23.16
N ARG A 251 12.66 12.10 22.16
CA ARG A 251 11.85 10.89 22.39
C ARG A 251 12.59 9.66 21.86
N PRO A 252 13.50 9.05 22.64
CA PRO A 252 14.20 7.81 22.24
C PRO A 252 13.21 6.69 21.89
N THR A 253 12.01 6.71 22.48
CA THR A 253 10.89 5.84 22.14
C THR A 253 10.39 5.99 20.70
N VAL A 254 10.40 7.19 20.12
CA VAL A 254 9.97 7.38 18.72
C VAL A 254 11.01 6.83 17.75
N ARG A 255 12.30 7.02 18.03
CA ARG A 255 13.38 6.41 17.23
C ARG A 255 13.33 4.89 17.33
N PHE A 256 13.19 4.35 18.53
CA PHE A 256 13.06 2.91 18.73
C PHE A 256 11.81 2.38 18.04
N ALA A 257 10.67 3.07 18.11
CA ALA A 257 9.45 2.67 17.41
C ALA A 257 9.60 2.71 15.89
N VAL A 258 10.28 3.71 15.33
CA VAL A 258 10.55 3.81 13.89
C VAL A 258 11.53 2.72 13.44
N TYR A 259 12.64 2.49 14.16
CA TYR A 259 13.58 1.43 13.84
C TYR A 259 13.00 0.03 14.08
N ALA A 260 12.16 -0.14 15.11
CA ALA A 260 11.42 -1.37 15.33
C ALA A 260 10.39 -1.59 14.23
N ALA A 261 9.61 -0.58 13.83
CA ALA A 261 8.66 -0.69 12.73
C ALA A 261 9.34 -0.97 11.39
N LEU A 262 10.48 -0.32 11.10
CA LEU A 262 11.30 -0.58 9.92
C LEU A 262 11.93 -1.97 9.97
N GLY A 263 12.44 -2.39 11.13
CA GLY A 263 13.01 -3.71 11.36
C GLY A 263 11.95 -4.82 11.25
N THR A 264 10.75 -4.60 11.77
CA THR A 264 9.61 -5.49 11.65
C THR A 264 9.10 -5.51 10.21
N CYS A 265 9.02 -4.39 9.51
CA CYS A 265 8.69 -4.38 8.07
C CYS A 265 9.75 -5.12 7.24
N ALA A 266 11.04 -4.90 7.49
CA ALA A 266 12.13 -5.60 6.83
C ALA A 266 12.12 -7.11 7.15
N ALA A 267 11.90 -7.47 8.40
CA ALA A 267 11.77 -8.87 8.83
C ALA A 267 10.51 -9.52 8.25
N LEU A 268 9.36 -8.84 8.19
CA LEU A 268 8.14 -9.34 7.56
C LEU A 268 8.27 -9.43 6.04
N THR A 269 9.05 -8.53 5.42
CA THR A 269 9.35 -8.60 3.97
C THR A 269 10.33 -9.73 3.69
N ALA A 270 11.37 -9.92 4.51
CA ALA A 270 12.31 -11.03 4.40
C ALA A 270 11.63 -12.38 4.70
N CYS A 271 10.90 -12.48 5.80
CA CYS A 271 10.07 -13.64 6.13
C CYS A 271 9.02 -13.86 5.05
N GLY A 272 8.35 -12.84 4.53
CA GLY A 272 7.36 -12.97 3.46
C GLY A 272 7.95 -13.36 2.11
N ALA A 273 9.18 -12.95 1.80
CA ALA A 273 9.91 -13.32 0.59
C ALA A 273 10.58 -14.69 0.67
N VAL A 274 10.90 -15.17 1.89
CA VAL A 274 11.47 -16.51 2.15
C VAL A 274 10.38 -17.56 2.45
N SER A 275 9.23 -17.12 2.99
CA SER A 275 8.04 -17.95 3.29
C SER A 275 7.18 -18.40 2.09
N PRO A 276 7.42 -18.06 0.80
CA PRO A 276 6.74 -18.77 -0.29
C PRO A 276 7.06 -20.27 -0.28
N TRP A 277 8.15 -20.68 0.38
CA TRP A 277 8.53 -22.08 0.58
C TRP A 277 7.85 -22.73 1.79
N ALA A 278 7.25 -21.92 2.67
CA ALA A 278 6.49 -22.34 3.83
C ALA A 278 5.01 -21.94 3.71
N THR A 279 4.47 -21.88 2.47
CA THR A 279 3.02 -21.97 2.30
C THR A 279 2.59 -23.34 2.80
N ALA A 280 2.27 -23.39 4.09
CA ALA A 280 1.34 -24.35 4.63
C ALA A 280 0.21 -24.44 3.61
N ARG A 281 0.00 -25.65 3.06
CA ARG A 281 -1.23 -25.99 2.38
C ARG A 281 -2.32 -25.79 3.41
N TYR A 282 -2.84 -24.57 3.53
CA TYR A 282 -4.14 -24.33 4.13
C TYR A 282 -5.12 -25.00 3.16
N ARG A 283 -5.30 -26.31 3.34
CA ARG A 283 -6.62 -26.90 3.19
C ARG A 283 -7.45 -26.11 4.17
N LEU A 284 -8.27 -25.19 3.65
CA LEU A 284 -9.46 -24.78 4.37
C LEU A 284 -10.09 -26.08 4.88
N PRO A 285 -10.45 -26.19 6.18
CA PRO A 285 -11.34 -27.26 6.57
C PRO A 285 -12.56 -27.11 5.67
N VAL A 286 -12.68 -28.00 4.69
CA VAL A 286 -13.97 -28.33 4.12
C VAL A 286 -14.76 -28.70 5.36
N PHE A 287 -15.78 -27.91 5.69
CA PHE A 287 -16.70 -28.28 6.74
C PHE A 287 -17.13 -29.70 6.43
N ASN A 288 -16.72 -30.63 7.28
CA ASN A 288 -17.01 -32.02 7.08
C ASN A 288 -18.50 -32.15 7.35
N ASP A 289 -19.29 -32.32 6.28
CA ASP A 289 -20.76 -32.53 6.29
C ASP A 289 -21.18 -33.86 6.94
N ASP A 290 -20.35 -34.44 7.80
CA ASP A 290 -20.68 -35.65 8.57
C ASP A 290 -21.55 -35.36 9.80
N VAL A 291 -22.04 -34.12 9.98
CA VAL A 291 -23.14 -33.87 10.91
C VAL A 291 -24.42 -34.41 10.26
N ARG A 292 -24.69 -35.68 10.50
CA ARG A 292 -25.98 -36.34 10.25
C ARG A 292 -27.11 -35.48 10.82
N LEU A 293 -27.72 -34.68 9.95
CA LEU A 293 -28.93 -33.90 10.18
C LEU A 293 -30.15 -34.83 10.23
N SER A 294 -30.31 -35.55 11.35
CA SER A 294 -31.53 -36.32 11.62
C SER A 294 -32.53 -35.58 12.53
N ASP A 295 -32.32 -34.30 12.87
CA ASP A 295 -33.24 -33.57 13.75
C ASP A 295 -33.62 -32.19 13.19
N ARG A 296 -34.68 -32.16 12.39
CA ARG A 296 -35.23 -30.98 11.68
C ARG A 296 -36.17 -30.13 12.54
N ARG A 297 -35.83 -29.81 13.79
CA ARG A 297 -36.67 -28.90 14.60
C ARG A 297 -35.85 -27.98 15.50
N LYS A 298 -35.05 -27.10 14.90
CA LYS A 298 -34.74 -25.74 15.39
C LYS A 298 -33.59 -25.17 14.55
N TRP A 299 -33.91 -24.25 13.65
CA TRP A 299 -32.92 -23.32 13.15
C TRP A 299 -32.89 -22.14 14.13
N THR A 300 -31.80 -21.98 14.87
CA THR A 300 -31.44 -20.73 15.52
C THR A 300 -30.27 -20.15 14.75
N VAL A 301 -30.50 -19.01 14.09
CA VAL A 301 -29.41 -18.19 13.56
C VAL A 301 -28.62 -17.68 14.76
N ALA A 302 -27.42 -18.24 14.97
CA ALA A 302 -26.47 -17.70 15.93
C ALA A 302 -25.69 -16.59 15.21
N ILE A 303 -26.10 -15.35 15.41
CA ILE A 303 -25.20 -14.21 15.21
C ILE A 303 -24.38 -14.14 16.49
N GLU A 304 -23.15 -14.65 16.46
CA GLU A 304 -22.19 -14.41 17.54
C GLU A 304 -21.74 -12.96 17.49
N ASP A 305 -22.42 -12.13 18.27
CA ASP A 305 -21.95 -10.79 18.59
C ASP A 305 -20.84 -10.94 19.65
N PHE A 306 -19.60 -10.73 19.24
CA PHE A 306 -18.42 -10.78 20.12
C PHE A 306 -18.33 -9.53 21.00
N ALA A 307 -19.39 -9.21 21.74
CA ALA A 307 -19.35 -8.35 22.91
C ALA A 307 -20.69 -8.41 23.63
N VAL A 308 -20.76 -9.13 24.75
CA VAL A 308 -21.47 -8.77 26.00
C VAL A 308 -21.74 -10.07 26.78
N ARG A 309 -21.19 -10.09 28.00
CA ARG A 309 -21.48 -11.08 29.05
C ARG A 309 -22.81 -10.66 29.69
N GLY A 310 -23.84 -11.49 29.63
CA GLY A 310 -25.07 -11.27 30.39
C GLY A 310 -26.25 -12.06 29.82
N ASP A 311 -26.72 -13.03 30.60
CA ASP A 311 -27.93 -13.84 30.37
C ASP A 311 -29.17 -12.96 30.16
N GLU A 312 -29.80 -13.08 28.98
CA GLU A 312 -31.25 -13.27 28.80
C GLU A 312 -31.60 -13.21 27.29
N ARG A 313 -32.17 -14.30 26.74
CA ARG A 313 -32.59 -14.39 25.33
C ARG A 313 -34.05 -13.99 25.16
N ARG A 314 -34.33 -12.95 24.38
CA ARG A 314 -35.68 -12.61 23.88
C ARG A 314 -35.71 -12.77 22.35
N ILE A 315 -36.67 -13.53 21.83
CA ILE A 315 -36.86 -13.79 20.39
C ILE A 315 -37.94 -12.83 19.86
N VAL A 316 -37.66 -12.12 18.78
CA VAL A 316 -38.63 -11.30 18.02
C VAL A 316 -38.67 -11.79 16.57
N PRO A 317 -39.84 -12.08 15.98
CA PRO A 317 -39.96 -12.47 14.58
C PRO A 317 -39.98 -11.23 13.67
N ILE A 318 -39.26 -11.29 12.54
CA ILE A 318 -39.27 -10.29 11.46
C ILE A 318 -40.11 -10.82 10.29
N ALA A 319 -40.92 -9.94 9.71
CA ALA A 319 -41.92 -10.21 8.68
C ALA A 319 -41.32 -10.42 7.27
N ASN A 320 -42.00 -11.27 6.49
CA ASN A 320 -41.63 -11.80 5.16
C ASN A 320 -42.19 -10.97 3.99
N ASP A 321 -41.69 -9.77 3.68
CA ASP A 321 -42.27 -9.04 2.53
C ASP A 321 -41.32 -8.10 1.76
N VAL A 322 -40.03 -8.42 1.67
CA VAL A 322 -39.12 -7.66 0.79
C VAL A 322 -38.30 -8.60 -0.09
N ASP A 323 -38.44 -8.42 -1.41
CA ASP A 323 -37.51 -8.80 -2.49
C ASP A 323 -37.52 -10.22 -3.06
N ALA A 324 -38.69 -10.75 -3.46
CA ALA A 324 -38.76 -11.86 -4.42
C ALA A 324 -38.55 -11.44 -5.90
N ALA A 325 -38.66 -10.14 -6.21
CA ALA A 325 -38.59 -9.63 -7.58
C ALA A 325 -37.14 -9.50 -8.12
N THR A 326 -36.19 -9.17 -7.24
CA THR A 326 -34.77 -8.97 -7.57
C THR A 326 -34.04 -10.29 -7.80
N THR A 327 -34.38 -11.33 -7.06
CA THR A 327 -33.79 -12.68 -7.21
C THR A 327 -34.19 -13.33 -8.53
N LYS A 328 -35.46 -13.16 -8.94
CA LYS A 328 -35.96 -13.67 -10.23
C LYS A 328 -35.23 -13.04 -11.42
N ALA A 329 -35.03 -11.72 -11.39
CA ALA A 329 -34.33 -11.00 -12.46
C ALA A 329 -32.86 -11.43 -12.59
N SER A 330 -32.18 -11.65 -11.46
CA SER A 330 -30.78 -12.12 -11.45
C SER A 330 -30.63 -13.55 -11.98
N VAL A 331 -31.58 -14.43 -11.66
CA VAL A 331 -31.60 -15.82 -12.18
C VAL A 331 -31.91 -15.84 -13.68
N GLU A 332 -32.88 -15.06 -14.15
CA GLU A 332 -33.20 -14.94 -15.58
C GLU A 332 -32.01 -14.37 -16.39
N ALA A 333 -31.30 -13.38 -15.85
CA ALA A 333 -30.09 -12.84 -16.48
C ALA A 333 -28.96 -13.87 -16.59
N MET A 334 -28.79 -14.72 -15.56
CA MET A 334 -27.77 -15.78 -15.57
C MET A 334 -28.11 -16.91 -16.55
N VAL A 335 -29.38 -17.31 -16.63
CA VAL A 335 -29.86 -18.31 -17.61
C VAL A 335 -29.66 -17.82 -19.04
N ASN A 336 -30.00 -16.56 -19.33
CA ASN A 336 -29.78 -15.97 -20.65
C ASN A 336 -28.29 -15.90 -21.04
N LEU A 337 -27.41 -15.69 -20.06
CA LEU A 337 -25.95 -15.67 -20.28
C LEU A 337 -25.40 -17.07 -20.60
N LEU A 338 -25.92 -18.11 -19.96
CA LEU A 338 -25.55 -19.50 -20.22
C LEU A 338 -26.11 -20.02 -21.55
N ASP A 339 -27.31 -19.59 -21.93
CA ASP A 339 -27.93 -19.90 -23.22
C ASP A 339 -27.17 -19.23 -24.38
N ALA A 340 -26.77 -17.96 -24.21
CA ALA A 340 -25.94 -17.23 -25.17
C ALA A 340 -24.52 -17.83 -25.34
N ALA A 341 -24.01 -18.54 -24.33
CA ALA A 341 -22.71 -19.22 -24.38
C ALA A 341 -22.78 -20.61 -25.05
N GLY A 342 -23.98 -21.13 -25.37
CA GLY A 342 -24.15 -22.46 -25.96
C GLY A 342 -23.76 -23.61 -25.04
N GLU A 343 -23.69 -23.38 -23.72
CA GLU A 343 -23.23 -24.36 -22.73
C GLU A 343 -24.38 -25.09 -21.99
N LEU A 344 -25.64 -24.91 -22.41
CA LEU A 344 -26.74 -25.65 -21.78
C LEU A 344 -26.71 -27.13 -22.22
N PRO A 345 -26.62 -28.09 -21.28
CA PRO A 345 -26.76 -29.49 -21.61
C PRO A 345 -28.18 -29.77 -22.12
N GLU A 346 -28.30 -30.58 -23.19
CA GLU A 346 -29.60 -31.03 -23.71
C GLU A 346 -30.45 -31.60 -22.56
N VAL A 347 -31.56 -30.94 -22.27
CA VAL A 347 -32.53 -31.43 -21.28
C VAL A 347 -33.27 -32.59 -21.93
N PRO A 348 -33.16 -33.83 -21.42
CA PRO A 348 -33.89 -34.95 -22.00
C PRO A 348 -35.39 -34.72 -21.83
N SER A 349 -36.11 -34.75 -22.94
CA SER A 349 -37.57 -34.66 -22.98
C SER A 349 -38.16 -35.77 -22.10
N ILE A 350 -38.90 -35.38 -21.07
CA ILE A 350 -39.70 -36.31 -20.25
C ILE A 350 -40.76 -36.90 -21.19
N PRO A 351 -40.84 -38.23 -21.37
CA PRO A 351 -41.89 -38.83 -22.19
C PRO A 351 -43.25 -38.59 -21.51
N ASP A 352 -44.21 -38.14 -22.30
CA ASP A 352 -45.59 -37.92 -21.85
C ASP A 352 -46.15 -39.21 -21.24
N ALA A 353 -46.61 -39.11 -19.99
CA ALA A 353 -47.21 -40.23 -19.28
C ALA A 353 -48.57 -40.57 -19.91
N SER A 354 -48.62 -41.72 -20.60
CA SER A 354 -49.86 -42.38 -21.03
C SER A 354 -50.36 -43.35 -19.97
#